data_AF-X2D7B0-F1
#
_entry.id   AF-X2D7B0-F1
#
_cell.length_a   1.000
_cell.length_b   1.000
_cell.length_c   1.000
_cell.angle_alpha   90.00
_cell.angle_beta   90.00
_cell.angle_gamma   90.00
#
_symmetry.space_group_name_H-M   'P 1'
#
loop_
_entity.id
_entity.type
_entity.pdbx_description
1 polymer ?
#
loop_
_entity_poly.entity_id
_entity_poly.type
_entity_poly.pdbx_seq_one_letter_code
_entity_poly.pdbx_strand_id
1 'polypeptide(L)'
;QKLLAYIQEHGHGSWRALPSKAGLQRCGKSCRLRWSNYLRPDIKRGKFSLHEEQTIIQLHAFLGNRWSAIATHLPKRTDNEIKNYWNTHLKKRLTKMGIDPVTHKPKNHD
;
A
#
# COMPACT_ATOMS: atom_id res chain seq x y z
N GLN A 1 -19.16 8.65 -1.87
CA GLN A 1 -19.09 9.56 -0.70
C GLN A 1 -19.80 9.02 0.55
N LYS A 2 -20.86 8.19 0.45
CA LYS A 2 -21.59 7.61 1.60
C LYS A 2 -20.72 6.95 2.69
N LEU A 3 -19.71 6.14 2.33
CA LEU A 3 -18.80 5.50 3.30
C LEU A 3 -17.99 6.51 4.13
N LEU A 4 -17.49 7.57 3.49
CA LEU A 4 -16.69 8.59 4.16
C LEU A 4 -17.56 9.41 5.11
N ALA A 5 -18.73 9.86 4.63
CA ALA A 5 -19.67 10.63 5.44
C ALA A 5 -20.09 9.87 6.71
N TYR A 6 -20.49 8.60 6.56
CA TYR A 6 -20.85 7.75 7.69
C TYR A 6 -19.71 7.61 8.71
N ILE A 7 -18.47 7.41 8.25
CA ILE A 7 -17.32 7.26 9.14
C ILE A 7 -16.95 8.58 9.83
N GLN A 8 -17.14 9.73 9.18
CA GLN A 8 -16.91 11.04 9.79
C GLN A 8 -17.91 11.32 10.93
N GLU A 9 -19.15 10.87 10.78
CA GLU A 9 -20.22 11.11 11.75
C GLU A 9 -20.21 10.10 12.90
N HIS A 10 -19.96 8.82 12.61
CA HIS A 10 -20.13 7.73 13.60
C HIS A 10 -18.85 6.95 13.90
N GLY A 11 -17.73 7.27 13.24
CA GLY A 11 -16.55 6.41 13.21
C GLY A 11 -16.77 5.13 12.38
N HIS A 12 -15.72 4.32 12.24
CA HIS A 12 -15.83 3.08 11.46
C HIS A 12 -16.46 1.91 12.23
N GLY A 13 -16.38 1.92 13.57
CA GLY A 13 -16.90 0.86 14.44
C GLY A 13 -16.59 -0.55 13.92
N SER A 14 -17.63 -1.39 13.85
CA SER A 14 -17.57 -2.73 13.26
C SER A 14 -17.75 -2.68 11.75
N TRP A 15 -16.70 -3.05 11.01
CA TRP A 15 -16.75 -3.19 9.55
C TRP A 15 -17.84 -4.15 9.07
N ARG A 16 -18.22 -5.15 9.86
CA ARG A 16 -19.29 -6.10 9.48
C ARG A 16 -20.66 -5.44 9.44
N ALA A 17 -20.96 -4.59 10.41
CA ALA A 17 -22.26 -3.91 10.53
C ALA A 17 -22.32 -2.57 9.77
N LEU A 18 -21.16 -1.94 9.55
CA LEU A 18 -21.06 -0.63 8.93
C LEU A 18 -21.81 -0.51 7.60
N PRO A 19 -21.71 -1.44 6.62
CA PRO A 19 -22.35 -1.24 5.33
C PRO A 19 -23.87 -1.13 5.43
N SER A 20 -24.49 -1.98 6.24
CA SER A 20 -25.94 -1.95 6.47
C SER A 20 -26.37 -0.63 7.12
N LYS A 21 -25.66 -0.19 8.17
CA LYS A 21 -25.95 1.07 8.86
C LYS A 21 -25.72 2.30 7.98
N ALA A 22 -24.75 2.24 7.07
CA ALA A 22 -24.43 3.30 6.12
C ALA A 22 -25.30 3.27 4.85
N GLY A 23 -26.28 2.37 4.76
CA GLY A 23 -27.12 2.20 3.56
C GLY A 23 -26.31 1.81 2.31
N LEU A 24 -25.20 1.09 2.49
CA LEU A 24 -24.33 0.61 1.42
C LEU A 24 -24.68 -0.84 1.05
N GLN A 25 -24.93 -1.07 -0.24
CA GLN A 25 -25.06 -2.40 -0.83
C GLN A 25 -23.66 -3.02 -1.07
N ARG A 26 -22.84 -3.11 -0.02
CA ARG A 26 -21.46 -3.62 -0.06
C ARG A 26 -21.18 -4.46 1.18
N CYS A 27 -20.15 -5.30 1.14
CA CYS A 27 -19.72 -6.07 2.30
C CYS A 27 -18.71 -5.30 3.15
N GLY A 28 -18.63 -5.67 4.43
CA GLY A 28 -17.75 -5.02 5.40
C GLY A 28 -16.27 -5.06 5.01
N LYS A 29 -15.83 -6.17 4.42
CA LYS A 29 -14.46 -6.33 3.90
C LYS A 29 -14.13 -5.28 2.85
N SER A 30 -15.06 -5.01 1.92
CA SER A 30 -14.88 -4.00 0.88
C SER A 30 -14.82 -2.60 1.47
N CYS A 31 -15.67 -2.29 2.45
CA CYS A 31 -15.65 -1.00 3.14
C CYS A 31 -14.34 -0.77 3.89
N ARG A 32 -13.86 -1.79 4.64
CA ARG A 32 -12.57 -1.75 5.32
C ARG A 32 -11.42 -1.49 4.35
N LEU A 33 -11.35 -2.26 3.27
CA LEU A 33 -10.29 -2.12 2.27
C LEU A 33 -10.31 -0.72 1.63
N ARG A 34 -11.51 -0.21 1.31
CA ARG A 34 -11.66 1.12 0.73
C ARG A 34 -11.22 2.21 1.70
N TRP A 35 -11.55 2.07 2.98
CA TRP A 35 -11.09 2.99 4.01
C TRP A 35 -9.58 2.98 4.16
N SER A 36 -9.00 1.81 4.46
CA SER A 36 -7.57 1.64 4.74
C SER A 36 -6.66 2.01 3.58
N ASN A 37 -7.11 1.85 2.33
CA ASN A 37 -6.27 2.10 1.16
C ASN A 37 -6.47 3.47 0.52
N TYR A 38 -7.60 4.15 0.75
CA TYR A 38 -7.95 5.35 -0.04
C TYR A 38 -8.63 6.48 0.72
N LEU A 39 -9.47 6.17 1.71
CA LEU A 39 -10.31 7.19 2.37
C LEU A 39 -9.73 7.68 3.71
N ARG A 40 -8.84 6.92 4.34
CA ARG A 40 -8.23 7.34 5.61
C ARG A 40 -7.46 8.66 5.39
N PRO A 41 -7.71 9.71 6.19
CA PRO A 41 -7.23 11.06 5.92
C PRO A 41 -5.71 11.24 6.07
N ASP A 42 -5.06 10.33 6.78
CA ASP A 42 -3.62 10.31 7.01
C ASP A 42 -2.82 9.73 5.82
N ILE A 43 -3.46 9.20 4.78
CA ILE A 43 -2.76 8.61 3.63
C ILE A 43 -2.16 9.71 2.75
N LYS A 44 -0.84 9.66 2.56
CA LYS A 44 -0.11 10.57 1.67
C LYS A 44 -0.34 10.17 0.22
N ARG A 45 -0.97 11.07 -0.55
CA ARG A 45 -1.21 10.89 -1.98
C ARG A 45 -0.07 11.46 -2.81
N GLY A 46 0.23 10.82 -3.94
CA GLY A 46 1.22 11.29 -4.90
C GLY A 46 2.50 10.46 -4.92
N LYS A 47 3.52 10.99 -5.61
CA LYS A 47 4.79 10.30 -5.91
C LYS A 47 5.53 9.87 -4.65
N PHE A 48 6.24 8.75 -4.72
CA PHE A 48 7.21 8.36 -3.70
C PHE A 48 8.43 9.27 -3.77
N SER A 49 8.93 9.73 -2.63
CA SER A 49 10.20 10.44 -2.56
C SER A 49 11.36 9.46 -2.71
N LEU A 50 12.53 9.94 -3.13
CA LEU A 50 13.73 9.10 -3.26
C LEU A 50 14.06 8.33 -1.97
N HIS A 51 13.88 8.96 -0.81
CA HIS A 51 14.05 8.30 0.48
C HIS A 51 13.04 7.17 0.69
N GLU A 52 11.75 7.40 0.39
CA GLU A 52 10.73 6.34 0.48
C GLU A 52 11.08 5.19 -0.48
N GLU A 53 11.55 5.47 -1.70
CA GLU A 53 11.97 4.45 -2.65
C GLU A 53 13.15 3.61 -2.17
N GLN A 54 14.18 4.26 -1.61
CA GLN A 54 15.35 3.58 -1.06
C GLN A 54 14.95 2.65 0.08
N THR A 55 14.10 3.14 1.00
CA THR A 55 13.55 2.33 2.10
C THR A 55 12.77 1.13 1.59
N ILE A 56 11.93 1.29 0.54
CA ILE A 56 11.22 0.16 -0.08
C ILE A 56 12.20 -0.87 -0.64
N ILE A 57 13.21 -0.45 -1.38
CA ILE A 57 14.20 -1.36 -1.98
C ILE A 57 14.94 -2.14 -0.90
N GLN A 58 15.47 -1.44 0.11
CA GLN A 58 16.24 -2.05 1.21
C GLN A 58 15.38 -3.04 2.01
N LEU A 59 14.17 -2.65 2.39
CA LEU A 59 13.29 -3.53 3.16
C LEU A 59 12.77 -4.68 2.31
N HIS A 60 12.54 -4.49 1.01
CA HIS A 60 12.20 -5.60 0.11
C HIS A 60 13.35 -6.60 -0.02
N ALA A 61 14.61 -6.14 -0.01
CA ALA A 61 15.77 -7.04 -0.01
C ALA A 61 15.85 -7.91 1.25
N PHE A 62 15.44 -7.36 2.41
CA PHE A 62 15.47 -8.09 3.67
C PHE A 62 14.22 -8.94 3.94
N LEU A 63 13.03 -8.41 3.60
CA LEU A 63 11.73 -9.00 3.97
C LEU A 63 10.98 -9.65 2.80
N GLY A 64 11.41 -9.42 1.56
CA GLY A 64 10.68 -9.81 0.35
C GLY A 64 9.32 -9.11 0.24
N ASN A 65 8.32 -9.84 -0.27
CA ASN A 65 6.96 -9.33 -0.54
C ASN A 65 6.09 -9.10 0.72
N ARG A 66 6.68 -8.89 1.91
CA ARG A 66 5.95 -8.62 3.16
C ARG A 66 5.50 -7.16 3.24
N TRP A 67 4.64 -6.74 2.33
CA TRP A 67 4.24 -5.33 2.15
C TRP A 67 3.65 -4.67 3.40
N SER A 68 2.87 -5.42 4.18
CA SER A 68 2.32 -4.94 5.46
C SER A 68 3.41 -4.60 6.47
N ALA A 69 4.49 -5.38 6.51
CA ALA A 69 5.65 -5.10 7.36
C ALA A 69 6.47 -3.93 6.79
N ILE A 70 6.67 -3.85 5.47
CA ILE A 70 7.38 -2.71 4.86
C ILE A 70 6.61 -1.40 5.12
N ALA A 71 5.27 -1.43 5.09
CA ALA A 71 4.43 -0.26 5.34
C ALA A 71 4.58 0.33 6.75
N THR A 72 5.01 -0.45 7.75
CA THR A 72 5.23 0.09 9.11
C THR A 72 6.41 1.06 9.16
N HIS A 73 7.31 1.02 8.19
CA HIS A 73 8.47 1.91 8.07
C HIS A 73 8.23 3.12 7.16
N LEU A 74 7.08 3.17 6.49
CA LEU A 74 6.73 4.23 5.54
C LEU A 74 5.47 4.94 6.04
N PRO A 75 5.60 5.89 6.96
CA PRO A 75 4.45 6.56 7.56
C PRO A 75 3.57 7.16 6.45
N LYS A 76 2.26 7.03 6.62
CA LYS A 76 1.25 7.54 5.67
C LYS A 76 1.23 6.84 4.30
N ARG A 77 2.04 5.79 4.08
CA ARG A 77 1.94 4.92 2.89
C ARG A 77 1.30 3.60 3.26
N THR A 78 0.51 3.08 2.33
CA THR A 78 -0.16 1.78 2.49
C THR A 78 0.66 0.66 1.85
N ASP A 79 0.48 -0.55 2.36
CA ASP A 79 1.05 -1.77 1.79
C ASP A 79 0.68 -1.94 0.30
N ASN A 80 -0.56 -1.60 -0.05
CA ASN A 80 -1.04 -1.64 -1.43
C ASN A 80 -0.34 -0.62 -2.33
N GLU A 81 -0.10 0.61 -1.86
CA GLU A 81 0.66 1.61 -2.61
C GLU A 81 2.11 1.16 -2.82
N ILE A 82 2.76 0.64 -1.79
CA ILE A 82 4.15 0.16 -1.87
C ILE A 82 4.26 -0.99 -2.87
N LYS A 83 3.40 -2.00 -2.74
CA LYS A 83 3.32 -3.12 -3.69
C LYS A 83 3.10 -2.64 -5.12
N ASN A 84 2.18 -1.69 -5.32
CA ASN A 84 1.90 -1.16 -6.65
C ASN A 84 3.14 -0.44 -7.21
N TYR A 85 3.74 0.44 -6.42
CA TYR A 85 4.93 1.19 -6.82
C TYR A 85 6.12 0.27 -7.16
N TRP A 86 6.29 -0.79 -6.36
CA TRP A 86 7.28 -1.83 -6.63
C TRP A 86 7.07 -2.46 -8.00
N ASN A 87 5.86 -2.94 -8.28
CA ASN A 87 5.56 -3.68 -9.50
C ASN A 87 5.54 -2.79 -10.76
N THR A 88 5.15 -1.52 -10.64
CA THR A 88 5.06 -0.62 -11.80
C THR A 88 6.34 0.17 -12.06
N HIS A 89 7.13 0.51 -11.03
CA HIS A 89 8.31 1.37 -11.16
C HIS A 89 9.61 0.69 -10.72
N LEU A 90 9.73 0.28 -9.46
CA LEU A 90 11.02 -0.14 -8.89
C LEU A 90 11.56 -1.42 -9.53
N LYS A 91 10.70 -2.44 -9.71
CA LYS A 91 11.08 -3.71 -10.34
C LYS A 91 11.65 -3.50 -11.74
N LYS A 92 10.99 -2.65 -12.54
CA LYS A 92 11.45 -2.28 -13.89
C LYS A 92 12.77 -1.51 -13.86
N ARG A 93 12.93 -0.58 -12.91
CA ARG A 93 14.17 0.20 -12.75
C ARG A 93 15.36 -0.70 -12.38
N LEU A 94 15.20 -1.58 -11.41
CA LEU A 94 16.25 -2.54 -11.01
C LEU A 94 16.65 -3.46 -12.17
N THR A 95 15.66 -3.97 -12.90
CA THR A 95 15.92 -4.85 -14.06
C THR A 95 16.72 -4.13 -15.16
N LYS A 96 16.41 -2.84 -15.43
CA LYS A 96 17.17 -2.01 -16.38
C LYS A 96 18.60 -1.71 -15.92
N MET A 97 18.85 -1.69 -14.61
CA MET A 97 20.18 -1.54 -14.02
C MET A 97 20.95 -2.86 -13.96
N GLY A 98 20.42 -3.95 -14.55
CA GLY A 98 21.05 -5.26 -14.48
C GLY A 98 20.95 -5.91 -13.10
N ILE A 99 20.03 -5.47 -12.23
CA ILE A 99 19.82 -6.05 -10.90
C ILE A 99 18.58 -6.94 -10.92
N ASP A 100 18.69 -8.15 -10.39
CA ASP A 100 17.54 -9.02 -10.18
C ASP A 100 16.66 -8.45 -9.05
N PRO A 101 15.37 -8.14 -9.31
CA PRO A 101 14.51 -7.51 -8.33
C PRO A 101 14.10 -8.42 -7.16
N VAL A 102 14.26 -9.73 -7.28
CA VAL A 102 13.93 -10.70 -6.23
C VAL A 102 15.15 -10.93 -5.34
N THR A 103 16.31 -11.18 -5.94
CA THR A 103 17.53 -11.49 -5.18
C THR A 103 18.36 -10.24 -4.82
N HIS A 104 18.07 -9.11 -5.46
CA HIS A 104 18.82 -7.85 -5.38
C HIS A 104 20.32 -7.99 -5.70
N LYS A 105 20.67 -9.02 -6.48
CA LYS A 105 22.03 -9.24 -6.98
C LYS A 105 22.17 -8.76 -8.42
N PRO A 106 23.38 -8.36 -8.86
CA PRO A 106 23.66 -8.17 -10.28
C PRO A 106 23.31 -9.45 -11.04
N LYS A 107 22.64 -9.31 -12.18
CA LYS A 107 22.51 -10.36 -13.16
C LYS A 107 23.86 -10.48 -13.84
N ASN A 108 24.59 -11.55 -13.55
CA ASN A 108 25.77 -11.88 -14.33
C ASN A 108 25.30 -12.12 -15.77
N HIS A 109 25.82 -11.30 -16.69
CA HIS A 109 25.78 -11.59 -18.11
C HIS A 109 26.97 -12.53 -18.35
N ASP A 110 26.75 -13.83 -18.17
CA ASP A 110 27.60 -14.85 -18.81
C ASP A 110 27.21 -14.94 -20.30
#